data_AF-H9MD66-F1
#
_entry.id   AF-H9MD66-F1
#
_cell.length_a   1.000
_cell.length_b   1.000
_cell.length_c   1.000
_cell.angle_alpha   90.00
_cell.angle_beta   90.00
_cell.angle_gamma   90.00
#
_symmetry.space_group_name_H-M   'P 1'
#
loop_
_entity.id
_entity.type
_entity.pdbx_description
1 polymer ?
#
loop_
_entity_poly.entity_id
_entity_poly.type
_entity_poly.pdbx_seq_one_letter_code
_entity_poly.pdbx_strand_id
1 'polypeptide(L)'
;ILMEREAGVDEPCLCLLESLCRCAEGRAAVAGHALAVPVIVKKMSRSSPLATEYALGALWSVCGHCRSENVHRYAAESGVCSKLFWLLQVDCTPKAKLKASDLIRLIHSTCRDCPCC
;
A
#
# COMPACT_ATOMS: atom_id res chain seq x y z
N ILE A 1 -14.89 5.41 22.62
CA ILE A 1 -13.85 6.36 22.16
C ILE A 1 -13.93 6.38 20.65
N LEU A 2 -14.63 7.37 20.08
CA LEU A 2 -14.75 7.53 18.64
C LEU A 2 -13.36 7.93 18.12
N MET A 3 -12.76 7.09 17.27
CA MET A 3 -11.58 7.48 16.52
C MET A 3 -11.96 8.70 15.67
N GLU A 4 -11.54 9.89 16.10
CA GLU A 4 -11.59 11.06 15.24
C GLU A 4 -10.81 10.72 13.97
N ARG A 5 -11.53 10.61 12.85
CA ARG A 5 -10.93 10.49 11.51
C ARG A 5 -10.15 11.79 11.29
N GLU A 6 -8.83 11.72 11.29
CA GLU A 6 -7.96 12.75 10.68
C GLU A 6 -8.16 12.76 9.14
N ALA A 7 -9.41 12.91 8.69
CA ALA A 7 -9.75 12.86 7.27
C ALA A 7 -9.15 14.04 6.48
N GLY A 8 -8.71 15.11 7.17
CA GLY A 8 -8.27 16.34 6.54
C GLY A 8 -6.87 16.31 5.92
N VAL A 9 -5.95 15.48 6.42
CA VAL A 9 -4.54 15.46 5.96
C VAL A 9 -4.12 14.15 5.30
N ASP A 10 -4.83 13.04 5.56
CA ASP A 10 -4.45 11.73 5.02
C ASP A 10 -4.47 11.70 3.49
N GLU A 11 -5.51 12.27 2.89
CA GLU A 11 -5.66 12.28 1.43
C GLU A 11 -4.56 13.07 0.70
N PRO A 12 -4.29 14.36 1.02
CA PRO A 12 -3.21 15.08 0.38
C PRO A 12 -1.83 14.48 0.68
N CYS A 13 -1.58 13.99 1.90
CA CYS A 13 -0.32 13.33 2.23
C CYS A 13 -0.09 12.05 1.40
N LEU A 14 -1.11 11.21 1.26
CA LEU A 14 -1.01 9.98 0.47
C LEU A 14 -0.93 10.27 -1.03
N CYS A 15 -1.61 11.31 -1.52
CA CYS A 15 -1.49 11.78 -2.90
C CYS A 15 -0.05 12.22 -3.23
N LEU A 16 0.56 13.02 -2.35
CA LEU A 16 1.96 13.42 -2.48
C LEU A 16 2.89 12.22 -2.43
N LEU A 17 2.65 11.28 -1.52
CA LEU A 17 3.44 10.06 -1.41
C LEU A 17 3.36 9.18 -2.65
N GLU A 18 2.16 8.94 -3.19
CA GLU A 18 1.98 8.23 -4.47
C GLU A 18 2.75 8.92 -5.60
N SER A 19 2.69 10.26 -5.63
CA SER A 19 3.39 11.07 -6.62
C SER A 19 4.92 10.96 -6.52
N LEU A 20 5.47 10.97 -5.31
CA LEU A 20 6.91 10.77 -5.08
C LEU A 20 7.36 9.37 -5.48
N CYS A 21 6.54 8.35 -5.26
CA CYS A 21 6.84 6.98 -5.68
C CYS A 21 6.86 6.78 -7.21
N ARG A 22 6.56 7.81 -8.03
CA ARG A 22 6.69 7.71 -9.50
C ARG A 22 8.14 7.74 -9.99
N CYS A 23 9.08 8.30 -9.22
CA CYS A 23 10.51 8.25 -9.53
C CYS A 23 11.26 7.18 -8.72
N ALA A 24 12.47 6.84 -9.14
CA ALA A 24 13.28 5.81 -8.50
C ALA A 24 13.73 6.23 -7.09
N GLU A 25 14.05 7.51 -6.92
CA GLU A 25 14.53 8.12 -5.67
C GLU A 25 13.43 8.08 -4.60
N GLY A 26 12.19 8.44 -4.95
CA GLY A 26 11.08 8.39 -4.03
C GLY A 26 10.76 6.95 -3.59
N ARG A 27 10.81 5.99 -4.51
CA ARG A 27 10.67 4.57 -4.16
C ARG A 27 11.79 4.09 -3.24
N ALA A 28 13.04 4.46 -3.53
CA ALA A 28 14.18 4.12 -2.70
C ALA A 28 14.07 4.71 -1.29
N ALA A 29 13.61 5.96 -1.16
CA ALA A 29 13.38 6.59 0.14
C ALA A 29 12.31 5.85 0.97
N VAL A 30 11.20 5.45 0.34
CA VAL A 30 10.15 4.64 1.00
C VAL A 30 10.67 3.25 1.37
N ALA A 31 11.36 2.57 0.45
CA ALA A 31 11.92 1.24 0.68
C ALA A 31 13.03 1.22 1.75
N GLY A 32 13.77 2.33 1.90
CA GLY A 32 14.84 2.48 2.88
C GLY A 32 14.36 2.75 4.31
N HIS A 33 13.08 3.06 4.51
CA HIS A 33 12.53 3.36 5.83
C HIS A 33 11.62 2.23 6.33
N ALA A 34 12.04 1.54 7.41
CA ALA A 34 11.39 0.34 7.92
C ALA A 34 9.88 0.50 8.22
N LEU A 35 9.45 1.70 8.65
CA LEU A 35 8.05 1.97 8.99
C LEU A 35 7.19 2.49 7.83
N ALA A 36 7.78 2.83 6.68
CA ALA A 36 7.03 3.50 5.63
C ALA A 36 5.94 2.57 5.05
N VAL A 37 6.31 1.36 4.62
CA VAL A 37 5.34 0.37 4.11
C VAL A 37 4.27 0.01 5.15
N PRO A 38 4.61 -0.34 6.41
CA PRO A 38 3.60 -0.62 7.44
C PRO A 38 2.63 0.54 7.70
N VAL A 39 3.11 1.78 7.70
CA VAL A 39 2.26 2.96 7.90
C VAL A 39 1.30 3.18 6.73
N ILE A 40 1.77 3.03 5.49
CA ILE A 40 0.91 3.13 4.30
C ILE A 40 -0.19 2.07 4.35
N VAL A 41 0.17 0.81 4.64
CA VAL A 41 -0.80 -0.28 4.79
C VAL A 41 -1.78 0.01 5.92
N LYS A 42 -1.31 0.51 7.07
CA LYS A 42 -2.19 0.87 8.19
C LYS A 42 -3.22 1.92 7.77
N LYS A 43 -2.81 2.96 7.05
CA LYS A 43 -3.66 4.09 6.63
C LYS A 43 -4.81 3.67 5.71
N MET A 44 -4.66 2.62 4.90
CA MET A 44 -5.74 2.10 4.02
C MET A 44 -7.05 1.71 4.73
N SER A 45 -7.06 1.42 6.04
CA SER A 45 -8.31 1.10 6.80
C SER A 45 -8.92 2.30 7.51
N ARG A 46 -8.22 3.42 7.62
CA ARG A 46 -8.62 4.53 8.51
C ARG A 46 -8.95 5.82 7.74
N SER A 47 -8.85 5.79 6.41
CA SER A 47 -8.90 6.96 5.54
C SER A 47 -10.11 6.97 4.61
N SER A 48 -10.27 8.06 3.83
CA SER A 48 -11.27 8.18 2.76
C SER A 48 -11.01 7.15 1.63
N PRO A 49 -12.01 6.84 0.79
CA PRO A 49 -11.80 5.97 -0.39
C PRO A 49 -10.68 6.46 -1.31
N LEU A 50 -10.58 7.79 -1.49
CA LEU A 50 -9.56 8.41 -2.34
C LEU A 50 -8.17 8.31 -1.71
N ALA A 51 -8.04 8.53 -0.40
CA ALA A 51 -6.81 8.27 0.34
C ALA A 51 -6.38 6.80 0.24
N THR A 52 -7.33 5.86 0.30
CA THR A 52 -7.04 4.43 0.10
C THR A 52 -6.54 4.15 -1.32
N GLU A 53 -7.09 4.78 -2.36
CA GLU A 53 -6.59 4.67 -3.73
C GLU A 53 -5.14 5.16 -3.88
N TYR A 54 -4.80 6.27 -3.22
CA TYR A 54 -3.45 6.82 -3.21
C TYR A 54 -2.46 5.89 -2.47
N ALA A 55 -2.85 5.38 -1.31
CA ALA A 55 -2.05 4.40 -0.57
C ALA A 55 -1.79 3.14 -1.39
N LEU A 56 -2.82 2.62 -2.08
CA LEU A 56 -2.69 1.48 -3.00
C LEU A 56 -1.71 1.75 -4.14
N GLY A 57 -1.77 2.94 -4.74
CA GLY A 57 -0.85 3.31 -5.82
C GLY A 57 0.60 3.44 -5.35
N ALA A 58 0.82 4.03 -4.17
CA ALA A 58 2.15 4.13 -3.57
C ALA A 58 2.73 2.73 -3.31
N LEU A 59 1.94 1.82 -2.71
CA LEU A 59 2.36 0.44 -2.45
C LEU A 59 2.62 -0.32 -3.75
N TRP A 60 1.75 -0.21 -4.75
CA TRP A 60 1.94 -0.85 -6.04
C TRP A 60 3.24 -0.40 -6.72
N SER A 61 3.51 0.91 -6.70
CA SER A 61 4.75 1.44 -7.27
C SER A 61 5.98 0.91 -6.52
N VAL A 62 5.98 0.92 -5.19
CA VAL A 62 7.12 0.47 -4.39
C VAL A 62 7.32 -1.04 -4.51
N CYS A 63 6.28 -1.85 -4.28
CA CYS A 63 6.37 -3.32 -4.39
C CYS A 63 6.70 -3.77 -5.82
N GLY A 64 6.24 -3.05 -6.85
CA GLY A 64 6.41 -3.46 -8.25
C GLY A 64 7.79 -3.16 -8.83
N HIS A 65 8.48 -2.15 -8.29
CA HIS A 65 9.76 -1.71 -8.84
C HIS A 65 10.94 -1.96 -7.88
N CYS A 66 10.68 -2.27 -6.60
CA CYS A 66 11.73 -2.59 -5.64
C CYS A 66 11.86 -4.10 -5.46
N ARG A 67 13.02 -4.65 -5.85
CA ARG A 67 13.43 -6.04 -5.53
C ARG A 67 13.94 -6.20 -4.09
N SER A 68 13.73 -5.19 -3.23
CA SER A 68 14.18 -5.23 -1.84
C SER A 68 13.30 -6.22 -1.07
N GLU A 69 13.89 -7.32 -0.58
CA GLU A 69 13.19 -8.31 0.24
C GLU A 69 12.54 -7.68 1.48
N ASN A 70 13.13 -6.58 2.00
CA ASN A 70 12.59 -5.87 3.14
C ASN A 70 11.21 -5.25 2.84
N VAL A 71 11.00 -4.69 1.66
CA VAL A 71 9.69 -4.10 1.28
C VAL A 71 8.60 -5.15 1.30
N HIS A 72 8.87 -6.32 0.69
CA HIS A 72 7.92 -7.43 0.62
C HIS A 72 7.66 -8.02 2.01
N ARG A 73 8.71 -8.21 2.81
CA ARG A 73 8.59 -8.64 4.21
C ARG A 73 7.74 -7.68 5.04
N TYR A 74 8.03 -6.38 4.99
CA TYR A 74 7.25 -5.38 5.74
C TYR A 74 5.79 -5.34 5.27
N ALA A 75 5.54 -5.51 3.97
CA ALA A 75 4.19 -5.59 3.44
C ALA A 75 3.46 -6.84 3.98
N ALA A 76 4.10 -8.01 3.97
CA ALA A 76 3.55 -9.26 4.49
C ALA A 76 3.25 -9.17 6.00
N GLU A 77 4.23 -8.73 6.80
CA GLU A 77 4.10 -8.57 8.26
C GLU A 77 3.02 -7.54 8.64
N SER A 78 2.78 -6.54 7.79
CA SER A 78 1.71 -5.56 8.00
C SER A 78 0.30 -6.06 7.66
N GLY A 79 0.16 -7.29 7.15
CA GLY A 79 -1.12 -7.89 6.79
C GLY A 79 -1.75 -7.30 5.53
N VAL A 80 -0.92 -6.82 4.59
CA VAL A 80 -1.41 -6.17 3.36
C VAL A 80 -2.38 -7.05 2.57
N CYS A 81 -2.15 -8.37 2.48
CA CYS A 81 -3.02 -9.27 1.73
C CYS A 81 -4.43 -9.35 2.32
N SER A 82 -4.55 -9.47 3.65
CA SER A 82 -5.84 -9.46 4.35
C SER A 82 -6.58 -8.14 4.12
N LYS A 83 -5.84 -7.03 4.12
CA LYS A 83 -6.36 -5.68 3.85
C LYS A 83 -6.92 -5.55 2.43
N LEU A 84 -6.18 -6.02 1.44
CA LEU A 84 -6.55 -5.97 0.03
C LEU A 84 -7.76 -6.88 -0.22
N PHE A 85 -7.79 -8.07 0.36
CA PHE A 85 -8.93 -8.96 0.26
C PHE A 85 -10.19 -8.31 0.86
N TRP A 86 -10.08 -7.71 2.04
CA TRP A 86 -11.18 -6.98 2.66
C TRP A 86 -11.69 -5.83 1.79
N LEU A 87 -10.78 -5.05 1.16
CA LEU A 87 -11.16 -3.98 0.22
C LEU A 87 -11.97 -4.47 -0.97
N LEU A 88 -11.72 -5.69 -1.46
CA LEU A 88 -12.49 -6.28 -2.54
C LEU A 88 -13.91 -6.65 -2.12
N GLN A 89 -14.10 -7.04 -0.84
CA GLN A 89 -15.40 -7.45 -0.30
C GLN A 89 -16.30 -6.27 0.06
N VAL A 90 -15.74 -5.13 0.49
CA VAL A 90 -16.53 -3.95 0.84
C VAL A 90 -16.90 -3.11 -0.38
N ASP A 91 -17.90 -2.24 -0.22
CA ASP A 91 -18.20 -1.21 -1.21
C ASP A 91 -17.08 -0.17 -1.22
N CYS A 92 -16.33 -0.15 -2.32
CA CYS A 92 -15.32 0.84 -2.63
C CYS A 92 -15.32 1.11 -4.15
N THR A 93 -14.57 2.12 -4.59
CA THR A 93 -14.57 2.53 -6.00
C THR A 93 -14.08 1.39 -6.91
N PRO A 94 -14.58 1.27 -8.15
CA PRO A 94 -14.09 0.26 -9.09
C PRO A 94 -12.57 0.33 -9.31
N LYS A 95 -12.01 1.55 -9.28
CA LYS A 95 -10.58 1.80 -9.43
C LYS A 95 -9.77 1.28 -8.23
N ALA A 96 -10.28 1.44 -7.00
CA ALA A 96 -9.66 0.85 -5.81
C ALA A 96 -9.66 -0.68 -5.88
N LYS A 97 -10.78 -1.30 -6.30
CA LYS A 97 -10.87 -2.76 -6.47
C LYS A 97 -9.89 -3.29 -7.51
N LEU A 98 -9.78 -2.61 -8.66
CA LEU A 98 -8.82 -2.98 -9.71
C LEU A 98 -7.37 -2.93 -9.18
N LYS A 99 -6.96 -1.80 -8.60
CA LYS A 99 -5.63 -1.64 -8.01
C LYS A 99 -5.34 -2.68 -6.92
N ALA A 100 -6.33 -3.00 -6.08
CA ALA A 100 -6.18 -4.01 -5.04
C ALA A 100 -5.95 -5.40 -5.63
N SER A 101 -6.71 -5.78 -6.66
CA SER A 101 -6.53 -7.07 -7.36
C SER A 101 -5.15 -7.17 -8.02
N ASP A 102 -4.70 -6.11 -8.71
CA ASP A 102 -3.40 -6.08 -9.35
C ASP A 102 -2.25 -6.17 -8.33
N LEU A 103 -2.39 -5.50 -7.19
CA LEU A 103 -1.40 -5.54 -6.11
C LEU A 103 -1.32 -6.93 -5.46
N ILE A 104 -2.45 -7.63 -5.27
CA ILE A 104 -2.43 -9.02 -4.79
C ILE A 104 -1.64 -9.91 -5.75
N ARG A 105 -1.90 -9.80 -7.06
CA ARG A 105 -1.19 -10.60 -8.08
C ARG A 105 0.31 -10.30 -8.06
N LEU A 106 0.68 -9.03 -7.95
CA LEU A 106 2.06 -8.58 -7.89
C LEU A 106 2.80 -9.11 -6.64
N ILE A 107 2.19 -8.99 -5.46
CA ILE A 107 2.80 -9.51 -4.22
C ILE A 107 2.95 -11.03 -4.33
N HIS A 108 1.95 -11.74 -4.84
CA HIS A 108 2.00 -13.19 -4.97
C HIS A 108 3.01 -13.66 -6.04
N SER A 109 3.16 -12.95 -7.16
CA SER A 109 4.17 -13.28 -8.16
C SER A 109 5.59 -13.07 -7.64
N THR A 110 5.79 -12.07 -6.77
CA THR A 110 7.10 -11.76 -6.19
C THR A 110 7.42 -12.64 -4.98
N CYS A 111 6.40 -13.09 -4.24
CA CYS A 111 6.53 -14.07 -3.15
C CYS A 111 6.75 -15.51 -3.64
N ARG A 112 6.40 -15.86 -4.88
CA ARG A 112 6.66 -17.21 -5.43
C ARG A 112 8.16 -17.56 -5.47
N ASP A 113 9.01 -16.53 -5.43
CA ASP A 113 10.47 -16.64 -5.41
C ASP A 113 11.05 -16.49 -3.98
N CYS A 114 10.24 -16.32 -2.92
CA CYS A 114 10.70 -16.29 -1.51
C CYS A 114 10.41 -17.62 -0.79
N PRO A 115 11.38 -18.23 -0.10
CA PRO A 115 11.16 -19.41 0.75
C PRO A 115 10.43 -19.11 2.08
N CYS A 116 9.91 -17.89 2.26
CA CYS A 116 9.38 -17.37 3.51
C CYS A 116 7.84 -17.30 3.58
N CYS A 117 7.13 -17.81 2.57
CA CYS A 117 5.66 -17.90 2.53
C CYS A 117 5.20 -19.35 2.68
#